data_AF-A0A6C0AZU4-F1
#
_entry.id   AF-A0A6C0AZU4-F1
#
_cell.length_a   1.000
_cell.length_b   1.000
_cell.length_c   1.000
_cell.angle_alpha   90.00
_cell.angle_beta   90.00
_cell.angle_gamma   90.00
#
_symmetry.space_group_name_H-M   'P 1'
#
loop_
_entity.id
_entity.type
_entity.pdbx_description
1 polymer ?
#
loop_
_entity_poly.entity_id
_entity_poly.type
_entity_poly.pdbx_seq_one_letter_code
_entity_poly.pdbx_strand_id
1 'polypeptide(L)'
;MRSKIFDQFTYLHFASGIISYFWGISFVLLLIIHTIYEYLETTQFGIYIINNYFGKIWPGGGKHKSEGLNNAIGDTIGAIFGWISAYYLDNLGNKYQWYSLHIK
;
A
#
# COMPACT_ATOMS: atom_id res chain seq x y z
N MET A 1 -4.14 19.19 -3.34
CA MET A 1 -2.99 18.32 -3.12
C MET A 1 -2.92 17.97 -1.65
N ARG A 2 -2.93 16.68 -1.33
CA ARG A 2 -2.55 16.21 0.01
C ARG A 2 -1.02 16.21 0.07
N SER A 3 -0.44 16.70 1.16
CA SER A 3 0.99 17.04 1.20
C SER A 3 1.70 16.64 2.48
N LYS A 4 0.97 16.12 3.46
CA LYS A 4 1.54 15.58 4.68
C LYS A 4 2.20 14.25 4.35
N ILE A 5 3.41 14.06 4.86
CA ILE A 5 4.17 12.82 4.64
C ILE A 5 3.38 11.65 5.20
N PHE A 6 2.87 11.76 6.44
CA PHE A 6 2.04 10.73 7.05
C PHE A 6 0.65 11.25 7.36
N ASP A 7 -0.36 10.43 7.02
CA ASP A 7 -1.74 10.65 7.41
C ASP A 7 -2.51 9.31 7.59
N GLN A 8 -3.84 9.38 7.69
CA GLN A 8 -4.68 8.19 7.85
C GLN A 8 -4.55 7.18 6.70
N PHE A 9 -4.18 7.62 5.49
CA PHE A 9 -4.02 6.74 4.33
C PHE A 9 -2.65 6.08 4.32
N THR A 10 -1.64 6.65 4.97
CA THR A 10 -0.40 5.92 5.25
C THR A 10 -0.67 4.66 6.08
N TYR A 11 -1.56 4.75 7.07
CA TYR A 11 -1.99 3.57 7.84
C TYR A 11 -2.75 2.55 6.98
N LEU A 12 -3.56 3.03 6.03
CA LEU A 12 -4.21 2.16 5.05
C LEU A 12 -3.18 1.44 4.16
N HIS A 13 -2.14 2.13 3.69
CA HIS A 13 -1.06 1.54 2.91
C HIS A 13 -0.24 0.55 3.72
N PHE A 14 0.00 0.82 5.01
CA PHE A 14 0.56 -0.16 5.94
C PHE A 14 -0.28 -1.45 6.00
N ALA A 15 -1.60 -1.34 6.15
CA ALA A 15 -2.49 -2.50 6.09
C ALA A 15 -2.45 -3.19 4.72
N SER A 16 -2.39 -2.43 3.63
CA SER A 16 -2.22 -2.98 2.27
C SER A 16 -0.93 -3.77 2.13
N GLY A 17 0.20 -3.28 2.68
CA GLY A 17 1.47 -3.99 2.68
C GLY A 17 1.41 -5.33 3.41
N ILE A 18 0.72 -5.38 4.56
CA ILE A 18 0.45 -6.63 5.29
C ILE A 18 -0.36 -7.60 4.42
N ILE A 19 -1.45 -7.12 3.81
CA ILE A 19 -2.30 -7.96 2.95
C ILE A 19 -1.50 -8.49 1.77
N SER A 20 -0.69 -7.65 1.12
CA SER A 20 0.15 -8.04 -0.01
C SER A 20 1.11 -9.17 0.35
N TYR A 21 1.74 -9.11 1.53
CA TYR A 21 2.59 -10.21 2.01
C TYR A 21 1.83 -11.53 2.08
N PHE A 22 0.67 -11.55 2.76
CA PHE A 22 -0.14 -12.77 2.92
C PHE A 22 -0.89 -13.21 1.65
N TRP A 23 -0.88 -12.38 0.61
CA TRP A 23 -1.36 -12.72 -0.72
C TRP A 23 -0.22 -13.20 -1.64
N GLY A 24 0.97 -13.46 -1.10
CA GLY A 24 2.10 -14.00 -1.85
C GLY A 24 2.80 -12.98 -2.75
N ILE A 25 2.53 -11.68 -2.60
CA ILE A 25 3.20 -10.64 -3.37
C ILE A 25 4.62 -10.47 -2.81
N SER A 26 5.63 -10.68 -3.64
CA SER A 26 7.02 -10.49 -3.24
C SER A 26 7.34 -9.02 -2.97
N PHE A 27 8.34 -8.75 -2.15
CA PHE A 27 8.73 -7.39 -1.79
C PHE A 27 9.03 -6.51 -3.02
N VAL A 28 9.76 -7.04 -4.01
CA VAL A 28 10.09 -6.31 -5.24
C VAL A 28 8.84 -6.02 -6.06
N LEU A 29 7.92 -7.00 -6.17
CA LEU A 29 6.67 -6.81 -6.89
C LEU A 29 5.77 -5.78 -6.20
N LEU A 30 5.71 -5.78 -4.86
CA LEU A 30 5.04 -4.73 -4.08
C LEU A 30 5.57 -3.35 -4.44
N LEU A 31 6.90 -3.16 -4.43
CA LEU A 31 7.51 -1.87 -4.75
C LEU A 31 7.15 -1.38 -6.16
N ILE A 32 7.16 -2.27 -7.15
CA ILE A 32 6.79 -1.93 -8.53
C ILE A 32 5.33 -1.52 -8.61
N ILE A 33 4.42 -2.35 -8.08
CA ILE A 33 2.97 -2.10 -8.12
C ILE A 33 2.64 -0.81 -7.36
N HIS A 34 3.18 -0.62 -6.16
CA HIS A 34 2.91 0.55 -5.33
C HIS A 34 3.45 1.83 -5.98
N THR A 35 4.63 1.80 -6.57
CA THR A 35 5.19 2.98 -7.28
C THR A 35 4.33 3.36 -8.48
N ILE A 36 3.87 2.38 -9.26
CA ILE A 36 2.95 2.63 -10.39
C ILE A 36 1.64 3.22 -9.89
N TYR A 37 1.09 2.66 -8.81
CA TYR A 37 -0.14 3.13 -8.19
C TYR A 37 -0.02 4.60 -7.74
N GLU A 38 1.01 4.93 -6.96
CA GLU A 38 1.27 6.31 -6.49
C GLU A 38 1.46 7.29 -7.64
N TYR A 39 2.19 6.86 -8.69
CA TYR A 39 2.34 7.67 -9.90
C TYR A 39 1.00 7.96 -10.55
N LEU A 40 0.12 6.96 -10.72
CA LEU A 40 -1.21 7.16 -11.29
C LEU A 40 -2.04 8.15 -10.47
N GLU A 41 -1.99 8.08 -9.14
CA GLU A 41 -2.70 8.99 -8.24
C GLU A 41 -2.23 10.45 -8.31
N THR A 42 -1.02 10.69 -8.82
CA THR A 42 -0.51 12.05 -9.07
C THR A 42 -1.03 12.65 -10.39
N THR A 43 -1.52 11.82 -11.31
CA THR A 43 -1.98 12.24 -12.65
C THR A 43 -3.49 12.49 -12.70
N GLN A 44 -3.93 13.45 -13.53
CA GLN A 44 -5.36 13.67 -13.77
C GLN A 44 -6.05 12.46 -14.41
N PHE A 45 -5.33 11.73 -15.27
CA PHE A 45 -5.82 10.53 -15.91
C PHE A 45 -6.09 9.40 -14.91
N GLY A 46 -5.16 9.15 -13.97
CA GLY A 46 -5.36 8.15 -12.92
C GLY A 46 -6.52 8.50 -11.99
N ILE A 47 -6.64 9.78 -11.60
CA ILE A 47 -7.78 10.27 -10.81
C ILE A 47 -9.11 10.04 -11.55
N TYR A 48 -9.15 10.30 -12.86
CA TYR A 48 -10.33 10.06 -13.69
C TYR A 48 -10.71 8.57 -13.72
N ILE A 49 -9.74 7.67 -13.90
CA ILE A 49 -9.95 6.22 -13.82
C ILE A 49 -10.53 5.83 -12.46
N ILE A 50 -9.88 6.26 -11.38
CA ILE A 50 -10.29 5.96 -10.00
C ILE A 50 -11.74 6.39 -9.77
N ASN A 51 -12.07 7.63 -10.10
CA ASN A 51 -13.41 8.16 -9.84
C ASN A 51 -14.49 7.48 -10.67
N ASN A 52 -14.20 7.14 -11.93
CA ASN A 52 -15.18 6.51 -12.82
C ASN A 52 -15.44 5.04 -12.49
N TYR A 53 -14.40 4.26 -12.21
CA TYR A 53 -14.54 2.82 -12.02
C TYR A 53 -14.67 2.42 -10.54
N PHE A 54 -14.07 3.18 -9.64
CA PHE A 54 -13.93 2.80 -8.24
C PHE A 54 -14.45 3.85 -7.25
N GLY A 55 -14.93 5.02 -7.71
CA GLY A 55 -15.22 6.17 -6.85
C GLY A 55 -16.11 5.87 -5.64
N LYS A 56 -17.12 5.00 -5.78
CA LYS A 56 -18.04 4.64 -4.68
C LYS A 56 -17.40 3.78 -3.58
N ILE A 57 -16.42 2.95 -3.94
CA ILE A 57 -15.72 2.05 -3.01
C ILE A 57 -14.34 2.59 -2.64
N TRP A 58 -13.90 3.67 -3.28
CA TRP A 58 -12.63 4.30 -3.00
C TRP A 58 -12.64 4.92 -1.61
N PRO A 59 -11.56 4.77 -0.82
CA PRO A 59 -11.44 5.44 0.46
C PRO A 59 -11.73 6.94 0.36
N GLY A 60 -12.67 7.43 1.18
CA GLY A 60 -13.11 8.83 1.16
C GLY A 60 -14.17 9.18 0.10
N GLY A 61 -14.71 8.22 -0.63
CA GLY A 61 -15.79 8.43 -1.62
C GLY A 61 -15.30 8.93 -2.98
N GLY A 62 -14.02 8.66 -3.30
CA GLY A 62 -13.36 9.07 -4.53
C GLY A 62 -12.05 9.82 -4.26
N LYS A 63 -11.30 10.10 -5.33
CA LYS A 63 -10.08 10.89 -5.30
C LYS A 63 -10.39 12.30 -5.79
N HIS A 64 -10.62 13.22 -4.84
CA HIS A 64 -11.01 14.60 -5.14
C HIS A 64 -9.84 15.54 -5.45
N LYS A 65 -8.61 15.16 -5.09
CA LYS A 65 -7.39 15.95 -5.29
C LYS A 65 -6.25 15.02 -5.67
N SER A 66 -5.34 15.51 -6.51
CA SER A 66 -4.11 14.79 -6.83
C SER A 66 -3.27 14.58 -5.59
N GLU A 67 -2.59 13.42 -5.59
CA GLU A 67 -1.68 13.08 -4.53
C GLU A 67 -0.41 13.93 -4.63
N GLY A 68 0.11 14.34 -3.48
CA GLY A 68 1.37 15.06 -3.43
C GLY A 68 2.54 14.10 -3.28
N LEU A 69 3.68 14.42 -3.91
CA LEU A 69 4.87 13.57 -3.88
C LEU A 69 5.29 13.19 -2.45
N ASN A 70 5.16 14.12 -1.50
CA ASN A 70 5.47 13.87 -0.08
C ASN A 70 4.58 12.78 0.55
N ASN A 71 3.28 12.79 0.24
CA ASN A 71 2.36 11.79 0.77
C ASN A 71 2.57 10.45 0.06
N ALA A 72 2.78 10.46 -1.26
CA ALA A 72 3.11 9.25 -2.03
C ALA A 72 4.35 8.52 -1.48
N ILE A 73 5.39 9.28 -1.08
CA ILE A 73 6.57 8.73 -0.41
C ILE A 73 6.19 8.13 0.94
N GLY A 74 5.39 8.82 1.75
CA GLY A 74 4.97 8.31 3.05
C GLY A 74 4.08 7.08 2.96
N ASP A 75 3.18 7.03 1.99
CA ASP A 75 2.28 5.91 1.72
C ASP A 75 3.08 4.69 1.23
N THR A 76 4.10 4.90 0.38
CA THR A 76 5.06 3.85 0.01
C THR A 76 5.84 3.35 1.23
N ILE A 77 6.30 4.23 2.13
CA ILE A 77 6.95 3.84 3.39
C ILE A 77 5.99 3.01 4.25
N GLY A 78 4.71 3.41 4.33
CA GLY A 78 3.65 2.68 5.02
C GLY A 78 3.54 1.25 4.50
N ALA A 79 3.37 1.07 3.19
CA ALA A 79 3.27 -0.24 2.57
C ALA A 79 4.52 -1.11 2.77
N ILE A 80 5.72 -0.52 2.66
CA ILE A 80 6.98 -1.21 2.94
C ILE A 80 7.01 -1.75 4.37
N PHE A 81 6.69 -0.90 5.36
CA PHE A 81 6.68 -1.34 6.75
C PHE A 81 5.58 -2.35 7.04
N GLY A 82 4.43 -2.23 6.37
CA GLY A 82 3.38 -3.24 6.44
C GLY A 82 3.87 -4.61 6.01
N TRP A 83 4.48 -4.69 4.83
CA TRP A 83 5.01 -5.94 4.28
C TRP A 83 6.13 -6.52 5.15
N ILE A 84 7.08 -5.68 5.58
CA ILE A 84 8.19 -6.10 6.45
C ILE A 84 7.68 -6.60 7.79
N SER A 85 6.67 -5.94 8.38
CA SER A 85 6.09 -6.37 9.65
C SER A 85 5.43 -7.75 9.54
N ALA A 86 4.71 -7.99 8.45
CA ALA A 86 4.10 -9.29 8.16
C ALA A 86 5.15 -10.38 7.93
N TYR A 87 6.20 -10.07 7.16
CA TYR A 87 7.33 -10.97 6.95
C TYR A 87 7.99 -11.41 8.26
N TYR A 88 8.31 -10.46 9.15
CA TYR A 88 8.95 -10.80 10.43
C TYR A 88 8.01 -11.59 11.34
N LEU A 89 6.72 -11.25 11.36
CA LEU A 89 5.73 -12.01 12.13
C LEU A 89 5.63 -13.46 11.64
N ASP A 90 5.61 -13.67 10.33
CA ASP A 90 5.55 -15.01 9.73
C ASP A 90 6.80 -15.84 10.05
N ASN A 91 7.98 -15.23 9.95
CA ASN A 91 9.24 -15.86 10.33
C ASN A 91 9.30 -16.21 11.82
N LEU A 92 8.78 -15.31 12.68
CA LEU A 92 8.71 -15.55 14.12
C LEU A 92 7.78 -16.73 14.42
N GLY A 93 6.58 -16.74 13.84
CA GLY A 93 5.63 -17.84 14.00
C GLY A 93 6.18 -19.17 13.47
N ASN A 94 6.91 -19.15 12.36
CA ASN A 94 7.58 -20.34 11.86
C ASN A 94 8.68 -20.84 12.81
N LYS A 95 9.53 -19.94 13.32
CA LYS A 95 10.59 -20.28 14.28
C LYS A 95 10.04 -20.93 15.56
N TYR A 96 8.88 -20.48 16.04
CA TYR A 96 8.20 -21.04 17.21
C TYR A 96 7.18 -22.14 16.86
N GLN A 97 7.17 -22.62 15.63
CA GLN A 97 6.32 -23.73 15.15
C GLN A 97 4.81 -23.49 15.30
N TRP A 98 4.36 -22.23 15.21
CA TRP A 98 2.93 -21.91 15.18
C TRP A 98 2.29 -22.28 13.84
N TYR A 99 3.07 -22.17 12.75
CA TYR A 99 2.66 -22.48 11.38
C TYR A 99 3.88 -22.59 10.44
N SER A 100 3.66 -23.04 9.20
CA SER A 100 4.68 -23.06 8.15
C SER A 100 4.86 -21.68 7.52
N LEU A 101 6.10 -21.34 7.15
CA LEU A 101 6.44 -20.10 6.46
C LEU A 101 5.59 -19.89 5.20
N HIS A 102 5.04 -18.69 5.04
CA HIS A 102 4.13 -18.33 3.96
C HIS A 102 4.86 -18.12 2.63
N ILE A 103 5.80 -17.17 2.57
CA ILE A 103 6.68 -16.95 1.42
C ILE A 103 8.04 -17.58 1.74
N LYS A 104 8.47 -18.54 0.91
CA LYS A 104 9.75 -19.26 1.05
C LYS A 104 10.89 -18.60 0.29
#